data_AF-A0A261BTT5-F1
#
_entry.id   AF-A0A261BTT5-F1
#
_cell.length_a   1.000
_cell.length_b   1.000
_cell.length_c   1.000
_cell.angle_alpha   90.00
_cell.angle_beta   90.00
_cell.angle_gamma   90.00
#
_symmetry.space_group_name_H-M   'P 1'
#
loop_
_entity.id
_entity.type
_entity.pdbx_description
1 polymer ?
#
loop_
_entity_poly.entity_id
_entity_poly.type
_entity_poly.pdbx_seq_one_letter_code
_entity_poly.pdbx_strand_id
1 'polypeptide(L)'
;MKFTLLAALFLLAVFATSTDAANTSGICIMCSGMIGIPKNWKDAQELLTYGCKSLGEAANACSHMVEAADLTASYPRMFPYIIQLKDIGCRKFCQ
;
A
#
# COMPACT_ATOMS: atom_id res chain seq x y z
N MET A 1 5.80 27.15 24.63
CA MET A 1 6.35 25.90 25.20
C MET A 1 5.31 24.77 25.28
N LYS A 2 4.02 25.04 25.57
CA LYS A 2 2.97 24.01 25.71
C LYS A 2 2.55 23.34 24.38
N PHE A 3 2.49 24.10 23.28
CA PHE A 3 2.13 23.59 21.94
C PHE A 3 3.24 22.77 21.27
N THR A 4 4.50 23.12 21.50
CA THR A 4 5.66 22.40 20.94
C THR A 4 5.80 21.00 21.56
N LEU A 5 5.46 20.88 22.84
CA LEU A 5 5.43 19.61 23.57
C LEU A 5 4.33 18.68 23.06
N LEU A 6 3.15 19.23 22.74
CA LEU A 6 2.04 18.49 22.14
C LEU A 6 2.36 17.99 20.72
N ALA A 7 3.00 18.82 19.90
CA ALA A 7 3.43 18.43 18.56
C ALA A 7 4.49 17.31 18.59
N ALA A 8 5.44 17.38 19.53
CA ALA A 8 6.45 16.33 19.71
C ALA A 8 5.84 15.01 20.20
N LEU A 9 4.85 15.07 21.10
CA LEU A 9 4.09 13.90 21.56
C LEU A 9 3.27 13.25 20.44
N PHE A 10 2.67 14.05 19.55
CA PHE A 10 1.91 13.56 18.41
C PHE A 10 2.82 12.84 17.40
N LEU A 11 3.99 13.41 17.11
CA LEU A 11 4.97 12.77 16.22
C LEU A 11 5.50 11.46 16.82
N LEU A 12 5.83 11.42 18.11
CA LEU A 12 6.26 10.19 18.79
C LEU A 12 5.17 9.11 18.80
N ALA A 13 3.90 9.49 18.93
CA ALA A 13 2.78 8.54 18.86
C ALA A 13 2.61 7.92 17.45
N VAL A 14 2.85 8.69 16.37
CA VAL A 14 2.80 8.19 14.98
C VAL A 14 3.92 7.19 14.69
N PHE A 15 5.11 7.36 15.27
CA PHE A 15 6.23 6.42 15.11
C PHE A 15 6.12 5.17 16.00
N ALA A 16 5.40 5.25 17.13
CA ALA A 16 5.24 4.12 18.05
C ALA A 16 4.18 3.08 17.58
N THR A 17 3.23 3.48 16.74
CA THR A 17 2.15 2.62 16.24
C THR A 17 2.48 1.87 14.95
N SER A 18 3.66 2.04 14.35
CA SER A 18 4.05 1.31 13.14
C SER A 18 4.41 -0.17 13.37
N THR A 19 4.05 -0.73 14.53
CA THR A 19 4.41 -2.10 14.93
C THR A 19 3.25 -3.08 14.87
N ASP A 20 2.27 -2.84 13.99
CA ASP A 20 1.28 -3.87 13.64
C ASP A 20 1.64 -4.50 12.29
N ALA A 21 2.73 -5.28 12.28
CA ALA A 21 3.00 -6.29 11.25
C ALA A 21 2.11 -7.54 11.45
N ALA A 22 0.96 -7.40 12.10
CA ALA A 22 0.01 -8.47 12.38
C ALA A 22 -1.05 -8.55 11.28
N ASN A 23 -0.63 -8.86 10.05
CA ASN A 23 -1.43 -9.49 8.99
C ASN A 23 -0.55 -9.78 7.76
N THR A 24 0.53 -10.55 7.96
CA THR A 24 1.34 -11.09 6.86
C THR A 24 0.50 -11.91 5.88
N SER A 25 -0.64 -12.48 6.34
CA SER A 25 -1.61 -13.23 5.54
C SER A 25 -2.08 -12.51 4.27
N GLY A 26 -2.36 -11.21 4.35
CA GLY A 26 -2.81 -10.41 3.20
C GLY A 26 -1.69 -10.13 2.20
N ILE A 27 -0.46 -9.89 2.68
CA ILE A 27 0.73 -9.71 1.83
C ILE A 27 1.11 -11.01 1.14
N CYS A 28 0.86 -12.17 1.73
CA CYS A 28 1.24 -13.43 1.12
C CYS A 28 0.30 -13.90 0.00
N ILE A 29 -0.92 -13.36 -0.09
CA ILE A 29 -1.85 -13.74 -1.15
C ILE A 29 -1.33 -13.36 -2.54
N MET A 30 -0.62 -12.23 -2.67
CA MET A 30 0.01 -11.82 -3.94
C MET A 30 1.22 -12.69 -4.31
N CYS A 31 1.75 -13.48 -3.37
CA CYS A 31 2.85 -14.41 -3.59
C CYS A 31 2.37 -15.75 -4.16
N SER A 32 1.12 -16.14 -3.90
CA SER A 32 0.52 -17.38 -4.39
C SER A 32 0.18 -17.37 -5.89
N GLY A 33 0.24 -16.20 -6.54
CA GLY A 33 -0.20 -16.04 -7.93
C GLY A 33 -1.72 -15.97 -8.12
N MET A 34 -2.52 -16.12 -7.06
CA MET A 34 -3.98 -15.98 -7.12
C MET A 34 -4.42 -14.54 -7.44
N ILE A 35 -3.64 -13.54 -7.02
CA ILE A 35 -3.85 -12.14 -7.39
C ILE A 35 -2.67 -11.70 -8.26
N GLY A 36 -2.93 -11.51 -9.55
CA GLY A 36 -1.96 -10.99 -10.50
C GLY A 36 -1.79 -9.48 -10.35
N ILE A 37 -0.55 -9.00 -10.40
CA ILE A 37 -0.26 -7.56 -10.53
C ILE A 37 -0.58 -7.17 -11.98
N PRO A 38 -1.52 -6.22 -12.21
CA PRO A 38 -1.90 -5.84 -13.57
C PRO A 38 -0.74 -5.20 -14.33
N LYS A 39 -0.74 -5.32 -15.67
CA LYS A 39 0.36 -4.83 -16.52
C LYS A 39 0.20 -3.37 -16.98
N ASN A 40 -0.95 -2.76 -16.71
CA ASN A 40 -1.24 -1.38 -17.06
C ASN A 40 -1.85 -0.64 -15.86
N TRP A 41 -1.77 0.69 -15.90
CA TRP A 41 -2.23 1.52 -14.79
C TRP A 41 -3.73 1.42 -14.55
N LYS A 42 -4.55 1.36 -15.61
CA LYS A 42 -6.01 1.33 -15.49
C LYS A 42 -6.47 0.14 -14.65
N ASP A 43 -6.03 -1.06 -14.99
CA ASP A 43 -6.39 -2.27 -14.27
C ASP A 43 -5.82 -2.27 -12.84
N ALA A 44 -4.62 -1.70 -12.65
CA ALA A 44 -4.02 -1.52 -11.33
C ALA A 44 -4.82 -0.53 -10.47
N GLN A 45 -5.31 0.55 -11.06
CA GLN A 45 -6.14 1.57 -10.41
C GLN A 45 -7.47 0.95 -9.97
N GLU A 46 -8.11 0.14 -10.81
CA GLU A 46 -9.33 -0.60 -10.46
C GLU A 46 -9.09 -1.55 -9.27
N LEU A 47 -8.00 -2.33 -9.30
CA LEU A 47 -7.64 -3.25 -8.22
C LEU A 47 -7.35 -2.51 -6.90
N LEU A 48 -6.59 -1.41 -6.95
CA LEU A 48 -6.26 -0.59 -5.79
C LEU A 48 -7.52 0.07 -5.21
N THR A 49 -8.41 0.58 -6.06
CA THR A 49 -9.69 1.16 -5.64
C THR A 49 -10.58 0.11 -4.98
N TYR A 50 -10.60 -1.13 -5.49
CA TYR A 50 -11.28 -2.24 -4.83
C TYR A 50 -10.68 -2.51 -3.44
N GLY A 51 -9.35 -2.54 -3.33
CA GLY A 51 -8.65 -2.68 -2.05
C GLY A 51 -8.95 -1.55 -1.06
N CYS A 52 -9.09 -0.30 -1.52
CA CYS A 52 -9.45 0.82 -0.66
C CYS A 52 -10.77 0.60 0.09
N LYS A 53 -11.73 -0.15 -0.49
CA LYS A 53 -13.03 -0.42 0.15
C LYS A 53 -12.91 -1.19 1.46
N SER A 54 -11.84 -1.95 1.67
CA SER A 54 -11.63 -2.69 2.93
C SER A 54 -11.04 -1.85 4.06
N LEU A 55 -10.73 -0.56 3.83
CA LEU A 55 -10.04 0.30 4.80
C LEU A 55 -10.98 1.05 5.77
N GLY A 56 -12.27 0.71 5.82
CA GLY A 56 -13.23 1.33 6.74
C GLY A 56 -13.29 2.86 6.58
N GLU A 57 -13.02 3.60 7.65
CA GLU A 57 -13.04 5.07 7.66
C GLU A 57 -12.07 5.70 6.65
N ALA A 58 -10.96 5.02 6.31
CA ALA A 58 -9.97 5.52 5.35
C ALA A 58 -10.32 5.23 3.88
N ALA A 59 -11.42 4.49 3.61
CA ALA A 59 -11.75 4.02 2.26
C ALA A 59 -11.93 5.16 1.26
N ASN A 60 -12.58 6.25 1.67
CA ASN A 60 -12.83 7.40 0.81
C ASN A 60 -11.52 8.11 0.43
N ALA A 61 -10.68 8.44 1.43
CA ALA A 61 -9.40 9.09 1.20
C ALA A 61 -8.46 8.24 0.30
N CYS A 62 -8.42 6.92 0.54
CA CYS A 62 -7.65 5.99 -0.31
C CYS A 62 -8.15 6.00 -1.76
N SER A 63 -9.47 5.91 -1.97
CA SER A 63 -10.04 5.84 -3.32
C SER A 63 -9.74 7.09 -4.12
N HIS A 64 -9.94 8.28 -3.54
CA HIS A 64 -9.63 9.54 -4.23
C HIS A 64 -8.14 9.75 -4.50
N MET A 65 -7.26 9.27 -3.62
CA MET A 65 -5.82 9.28 -3.89
C MET A 65 -5.47 8.41 -5.10
N VAL A 66 -6.05 7.21 -5.20
CA VAL A 66 -5.83 6.28 -6.32
C VAL A 66 -6.42 6.83 -7.62
N GLU A 67 -7.62 7.40 -7.58
CA GLU A 67 -8.30 8.03 -8.73
C GLU A 67 -7.55 9.25 -9.27
N ALA A 68 -6.97 10.08 -8.39
CA ALA A 68 -6.23 11.29 -8.77
C ALA A 68 -4.86 10.99 -9.39
N ALA A 69 -4.28 9.81 -9.13
CA ALA A 69 -3.00 9.44 -9.69
C ALA A 69 -3.14 9.02 -11.17
N ASP A 70 -2.39 9.69 -12.06
CA ASP A 70 -2.19 9.24 -13.44
C ASP A 70 -0.79 8.68 -13.62
N LEU A 71 -0.70 7.36 -13.64
CA LEU A 71 0.55 6.63 -13.91
C LEU A 71 0.54 5.96 -15.28
N THR A 72 -0.40 6.30 -16.18
CA THR A 72 -0.55 5.62 -17.47
C THR A 72 0.77 5.53 -18.24
N ALA A 73 1.51 6.64 -18.27
CA ALA A 73 2.80 6.72 -18.97
C ALA A 73 3.97 6.09 -18.19
N SER A 74 3.92 6.05 -16.86
CA SER A 74 5.04 5.61 -16.01
C SER A 74 4.91 4.15 -15.56
N TYR A 75 3.71 3.61 -15.45
CA TYR A 75 3.42 2.29 -14.93
C TYR A 75 4.14 1.16 -15.68
N PRO A 76 4.19 1.13 -17.03
CA PRO A 76 4.96 0.10 -17.73
C PRO A 76 6.45 0.10 -17.39
N ARG A 77 7.03 1.28 -17.13
CA ARG A 77 8.44 1.40 -16.69
C ARG A 77 8.63 0.99 -15.23
N MET A 78 7.61 1.19 -14.39
CA MET A 78 7.62 0.77 -12.98
C MET A 78 7.40 -0.74 -12.81
N PHE A 79 6.63 -1.36 -13.70
CA PHE A 79 6.23 -2.76 -13.62
C PHE A 79 7.37 -3.75 -13.28
N PRO A 80 8.55 -3.74 -13.94
CA PRO A 80 9.64 -4.65 -13.57
C PRO A 80 10.11 -4.48 -12.12
N TYR A 81 10.14 -3.25 -11.61
CA TYR A 81 10.52 -2.95 -10.23
C TYR A 81 9.42 -3.34 -9.24
N ILE A 82 8.15 -3.21 -9.61
CA ILE A 82 7.01 -3.69 -8.82
C ILE A 82 7.11 -5.22 -8.65
N ILE A 83 7.39 -5.95 -9.72
CA ILE A 83 7.59 -7.41 -9.67
C ILE A 83 8.78 -7.76 -8.78
N GLN A 84 9.91 -7.08 -8.94
CA GLN A 84 11.10 -7.29 -8.11
C GLN A 84 10.80 -7.05 -6.62
N LEU A 85 10.07 -5.98 -6.29
CA LEU A 85 9.69 -5.67 -4.92
C LEU A 85 8.77 -6.73 -4.33
N LYS A 86 7.76 -7.19 -5.11
CA LYS A 86 6.90 -8.30 -4.74
C LYS A 86 7.72 -9.55 -4.42
N ASP A 87 8.64 -9.95 -5.30
CA ASP A 87 9.46 -11.15 -5.08
C ASP A 87 10.35 -11.04 -3.83
N ILE A 88 10.93 -9.86 -3.56
CA ILE A 88 11.68 -9.59 -2.32
C ILE A 88 10.77 -9.70 -1.10
N GLY A 89 9.59 -9.07 -1.14
CA GLY A 89 8.61 -9.10 -0.05
C GLY A 89 8.15 -10.52 0.26
N CYS A 90 7.78 -11.28 -0.77
CA CYS A 90 7.38 -12.69 -0.63
C CYS A 90 8.47 -13.53 0.04
N ARG A 91 9.73 -13.41 -0.40
CA ARG A 91 10.84 -14.14 0.23
C ARG A 91 11.07 -13.77 1.69
N LYS A 92 10.75 -12.53 2.09
CA LYS A 92 11.06 -12.03 3.44
C LYS A 92 9.94 -12.27 4.45
N PHE A 93 8.69 -12.22 4.01
CA PHE A 93 7.53 -12.17 4.91
C PHE A 93 6.56 -13.35 4.77
N CYS A 94 6.74 -14.21 3.77
CA CYS A 94 5.75 -15.22 3.37
C CYS A 94 6.32 -16.64 3.19
N GLN A 95 7.36 -16.97 3.95
CA GLN A 95 7.89 -18.32 4.02
C GLN A 95 7.04 -19.21 4.93
#